data_AF-A0A0A0DBF5-F1
#
_entry.id   AF-A0A0A0DBF5-F1
#
_cell.length_a   1.000
_cell.length_b   1.000
_cell.length_c   1.000
_cell.angle_alpha   90.00
_cell.angle_beta   90.00
_cell.angle_gamma   90.00
#
_symmetry.space_group_name_H-M   'P 1'
#
loop_
_entity.id
_entity.type
_entity.pdbx_description
1 polymer ?
#
loop_
_entity_poly.entity_id
_entity_poly.type
_entity_poly.pdbx_seq_one_letter_code
_entity_poly.pdbx_strand_id
1 'polypeptide(L)'
;MADDLPAVHRLRGTLRNLRMESLRRGAQEGRSTFRAYRFELGGYMLAFHAVADFGDVTPFLAEGDRVELAVQLFEDRSERREPLVYALRNLEDDCAYVSQAKFLAGYGFGHEAEYSLPGMSLRRQTRAMRFLAFVFLVSWGGIAVSLWAVGEYDDAVSFAGLCMLGLFAAISAVLIWQRWRVRLGWPSRRQRLLSRVYGTLSIGSPEKPTPRVYSV
;
A
#
# COMPACT_ATOMS: atom_id res chain seq x y z
N MET A 1 -11.10 4.97 -25.21
CA MET A 1 -11.94 4.71 -24.02
C MET A 1 -11.58 5.75 -22.99
N ALA A 2 -12.50 6.70 -22.79
CA ALA A 2 -12.28 7.93 -22.04
C ALA A 2 -11.96 7.69 -20.56
N ASP A 3 -11.33 8.70 -19.98
CA ASP A 3 -10.62 8.77 -18.70
C ASP A 3 -11.55 8.54 -17.48
N ASP A 4 -11.90 7.28 -17.21
CA ASP A 4 -12.72 6.88 -16.04
C ASP A 4 -11.89 6.85 -14.73
N LEU A 5 -10.88 7.70 -14.64
CA LEU A 5 -10.02 7.84 -13.46
C LEU A 5 -10.33 9.17 -12.80
N PRO A 6 -10.34 9.23 -11.46
CA PRO A 6 -10.64 10.46 -10.75
C PRO A 6 -9.59 11.51 -11.08
N ALA A 7 -10.02 12.77 -11.16
CA ALA A 7 -9.11 13.90 -11.32
C ALA A 7 -8.25 14.03 -10.04
N VAL A 8 -6.94 13.89 -10.21
CA VAL A 8 -5.95 14.08 -9.14
C VAL A 8 -5.27 15.41 -9.36
N HIS A 9 -5.46 16.33 -8.43
CA HIS A 9 -4.89 17.67 -8.45
C HIS A 9 -3.61 17.72 -7.62
N ARG A 10 -2.66 18.53 -8.07
CA ARG A 10 -1.46 18.87 -7.29
C ARG A 10 -1.75 20.12 -6.48
N LEU A 11 -1.65 20.03 -5.16
CA LEU A 11 -1.66 21.19 -4.27
C LEU A 11 -0.28 21.37 -3.66
N ARG A 12 0.18 22.61 -3.52
CA ARG A 12 1.46 22.95 -2.89
C ARG A 12 1.23 24.06 -1.88
N GLY A 13 1.81 23.92 -0.71
CA GLY A 13 1.68 24.93 0.34
C GLY A 13 2.41 24.54 1.61
N THR A 14 2.12 25.31 2.66
CA THR A 14 2.65 25.08 3.99
C THR A 14 1.55 24.50 4.87
N LEU A 15 1.87 23.47 5.64
CA LEU A 15 0.94 22.87 6.59
C LEU A 15 0.60 23.86 7.71
N ARG A 16 -0.70 24.03 7.97
CA ARG A 16 -1.23 24.83 9.09
C ARG A 16 -2.23 24.00 9.89
N ASN A 17 -2.39 24.31 11.18
CA ASN A 17 -3.39 23.66 12.03
C ASN A 17 -3.25 22.13 12.06
N LEU A 18 -2.01 21.62 12.05
CA LEU A 18 -1.74 20.19 11.98
C LEU A 18 -2.19 19.51 13.28
N ARG A 19 -3.12 18.56 13.15
CA ARG A 19 -3.62 17.73 14.24
C ARG A 19 -3.44 16.27 13.88
N MET A 20 -2.83 15.51 14.78
CA MET A 20 -2.74 14.06 14.67
C MET A 20 -3.84 13.42 15.50
N GLU A 21 -4.73 12.70 14.84
CA GLU A 21 -5.76 11.89 15.49
C GLU A 21 -5.41 10.41 15.38
N SER A 22 -5.26 9.73 16.50
CA SER A 22 -5.14 8.27 16.51
C SER A 22 -6.53 7.65 16.47
N LEU A 23 -6.91 7.11 15.31
CA LEU A 23 -8.14 6.36 15.14
C LEU A 23 -7.90 4.93 15.64
N ARG A 24 -8.41 4.62 16.83
CA ARG A 24 -8.56 3.25 17.33
C ARG A 24 -9.98 2.80 17.02
N ARG A 25 -10.17 1.88 16.06
CA ARG A 25 -11.49 1.31 15.76
C ARG A 25 -11.45 -0.20 15.89
N GLY A 26 -12.34 -0.75 16.71
CA GLY A 26 -12.58 -2.19 16.86
C GLY A 26 -12.08 -2.76 18.18
N ALA A 27 -13.01 -3.13 19.05
CA ALA A 27 -12.75 -3.79 20.32
C ALA A 27 -12.54 -5.31 20.21
N GLN A 28 -12.55 -5.92 19.01
CA GLN A 28 -12.49 -7.40 18.93
C GLN A 28 -11.68 -8.05 17.80
N GLU A 29 -11.34 -7.41 16.68
CA GLU A 29 -10.61 -8.10 15.61
C GLU A 29 -9.58 -7.16 14.95
N GLY A 30 -8.29 -7.48 15.12
CA GLY A 30 -7.17 -6.81 14.45
C GLY A 30 -6.75 -5.47 15.06
N ARG A 31 -5.67 -5.47 15.86
CA ARG A 31 -5.02 -4.24 16.37
C ARG A 31 -4.25 -3.52 15.25
N SER A 32 -4.94 -2.89 14.30
CA SER A 32 -4.33 -1.88 13.43
C SER A 32 -4.70 -0.50 13.92
N THR A 33 -3.75 0.22 14.48
CA THR A 33 -3.90 1.64 14.81
C THR A 33 -3.72 2.48 13.55
N PHE A 34 -4.69 3.35 13.26
CA PHE A 34 -4.58 4.31 12.16
C PHE A 34 -4.28 5.70 12.73
N ARG A 35 -3.50 6.49 12.02
CA ARG A 35 -3.25 7.90 12.29
C ARG A 35 -3.85 8.72 11.17
N ALA A 36 -4.70 9.69 11.51
CA ALA A 36 -5.19 10.69 10.59
C ALA A 36 -4.48 12.02 10.90
N TYR A 37 -3.72 12.53 9.95
CA TYR A 37 -3.13 13.86 10.01
C TYR A 37 -4.09 14.83 9.34
N ARG A 38 -4.75 15.66 10.14
CA ARG A 38 -5.65 16.71 9.68
C ARG A 38 -4.91 18.04 9.63
N PHE A 39 -5.02 18.76 8.54
CA PHE A 39 -4.32 20.03 8.36
C PHE A 39 -5.04 20.90 7.33
N GLU A 40 -4.70 22.17 7.34
CA GLU A 40 -5.19 23.16 6.38
C GLU A 40 -4.11 23.45 5.33
N LEU A 41 -4.49 23.44 4.06
CA LEU A 41 -3.61 23.81 2.95
C LEU A 41 -4.40 24.46 1.81
N GLY A 42 -4.02 25.69 1.44
CA GLY A 42 -4.68 26.42 0.35
C GLY A 42 -6.18 26.70 0.60
N GLY A 43 -6.59 26.86 1.86
CA GLY A 43 -7.98 27.08 2.25
C GLY A 43 -8.85 25.81 2.31
N TYR A 44 -8.26 24.62 2.09
CA TYR A 44 -8.94 23.33 2.26
C TYR A 44 -8.52 22.67 3.57
N MET A 45 -9.51 22.12 4.28
CA MET A 45 -9.26 21.19 5.39
C MET A 45 -9.07 19.80 4.80
N LEU A 46 -7.89 19.20 5.02
CA LEU A 46 -7.47 17.95 4.40
C LEU A 46 -7.12 16.92 5.48
N ALA A 47 -7.29 15.64 5.16
CA ALA A 47 -6.91 14.52 6.02
C ALA A 47 -6.00 13.54 5.26
N PHE A 48 -4.81 13.28 5.81
CA PHE A 48 -3.90 12.26 5.33
C PHE A 48 -3.88 11.07 6.30
N HIS A 49 -4.18 9.87 5.80
CA HIS A 49 -4.26 8.67 6.62
C HIS A 49 -3.00 7.82 6.50
N ALA A 50 -2.47 7.43 7.64
CA ALA A 50 -1.28 6.61 7.81
C ALA A 50 -1.64 5.38 8.64
N VAL A 51 -1.28 4.19 8.18
CA VAL A 51 -1.26 2.97 9.00
C VAL A 51 -0.08 3.10 9.95
N ALA A 52 -0.34 3.03 11.26
CA ALA A 52 0.75 2.85 12.20
C ALA A 52 1.14 1.37 12.15
N ASP A 53 2.26 1.06 11.50
CA ASP A 53 2.90 -0.26 11.64
C ASP A 53 3.26 -0.48 13.13
N PHE A 54 3.24 -1.72 13.58
CA PHE A 54 3.46 -2.09 14.98
C PHE A 54 4.78 -1.49 15.51
N GLY A 55 4.66 -0.46 16.37
CA GLY A 55 5.78 0.13 17.10
C GLY A 55 6.34 1.45 16.54
N ASP A 56 5.87 1.95 15.40
CA ASP A 56 6.36 3.23 14.87
C ASP A 56 5.54 4.40 15.44
N VAL A 57 6.11 5.06 16.45
CA VAL A 57 5.40 6.08 17.25
C VAL A 57 5.69 7.50 16.76
N THR A 58 6.68 7.72 15.91
CA THR A 58 7.17 9.07 15.59
C THR A 58 6.25 9.83 14.61
N PRO A 59 5.89 11.09 14.91
CA PRO A 59 5.32 11.99 13.93
C PRO A 59 6.35 12.24 12.82
N PHE A 60 5.94 12.13 11.56
CA PHE A 60 6.79 12.43 10.39
C PHE A 60 6.37 13.71 9.65
N LEU A 61 5.37 14.42 10.18
CA LEU A 61 4.93 15.73 9.68
C LEU A 61 4.95 16.72 10.82
N ALA A 62 5.47 17.91 10.55
CA ALA A 62 5.46 19.03 11.47
C ALA A 62 4.60 20.19 10.92
N GLU A 63 4.09 20.99 11.84
CA GLU A 63 3.43 22.25 11.46
C GLU A 63 4.47 23.21 10.86
N GLY A 64 4.12 23.89 9.77
CA GLY A 64 5.06 24.74 9.04
C GLY A 64 5.85 24.04 7.93
N ASP A 65 5.73 22.71 7.79
CA ASP A 65 6.39 21.99 6.69
C ASP A 65 5.83 22.43 5.33
N ARG A 66 6.73 22.63 4.37
CA ARG A 66 6.36 22.84 2.97
C ARG A 66 6.11 21.50 2.31
N VAL A 67 4.90 21.29 1.81
CA VAL A 67 4.48 20.02 1.23
C VAL A 67 3.86 20.17 -0.15
N GLU A 68 3.93 19.09 -0.92
CA GLU A 68 3.16 18.89 -2.15
C GLU A 68 2.24 17.69 -2.01
N LEU A 69 0.98 17.86 -2.39
CA LEU A 69 -0.07 16.87 -2.19
C LEU A 69 -0.67 16.44 -3.54
N ALA A 70 -0.96 15.14 -3.66
CA ALA A 70 -1.85 14.61 -4.67
C ALA A 70 -3.23 14.40 -4.03
N VAL A 71 -4.18 15.25 -4.40
CA VAL A 71 -5.52 15.30 -3.79
C VAL A 71 -6.59 15.09 -4.85
N GLN A 72 -7.59 14.29 -4.52
CA GLN A 72 -8.86 14.28 -5.26
C GLN A 72 -9.81 15.26 -4.59
N LEU A 73 -10.23 16.28 -5.35
CA LEU A 73 -11.27 17.21 -4.95
C LEU A 73 -12.59 16.68 -5.47
N PHE A 74 -13.61 16.61 -4.61
CA PHE A 74 -14.97 16.27 -5.01
C PHE A 74 -15.72 17.58 -5.26
N GLU A 75 -16.09 17.85 -6.52
CA GLU A 75 -16.82 19.08 -6.89
C GLU A 75 -18.32 19.02 -6.57
N ASP A 76 -18.86 17.81 -6.37
CA ASP A 76 -20.28 17.62 -6.15
C ASP A 76 -20.68 17.93 -4.70
N ARG A 77 -21.22 19.14 -4.50
CA ARG A 77 -21.67 19.66 -3.19
C ARG A 77 -22.81 18.85 -2.55
N SER A 78 -23.48 17.99 -3.32
CA SER A 78 -24.65 17.23 -2.87
C SER A 78 -24.30 16.14 -1.85
N GLU A 79 -23.10 15.57 -1.98
CA GLU A 79 -22.50 14.69 -0.99
C GLU A 79 -21.29 15.43 -0.38
N ARG A 80 -21.37 15.83 0.90
CA ARG A 80 -20.24 16.43 1.64
C ARG A 80 -19.08 15.44 1.79
N ARG A 81 -18.38 15.15 0.69
CA ARG A 81 -17.21 14.27 0.64
C ARG A 81 -15.98 15.10 1.00
N GLU A 82 -15.27 14.65 2.02
CA GLU A 82 -13.99 15.25 2.39
C GLU A 82 -12.97 15.01 1.26
N PRO A 83 -12.14 16.02 0.90
CA PRO A 83 -11.09 15.83 -0.09
C PRO A 83 -10.14 14.69 0.29
N LEU A 84 -9.81 13.85 -0.68
CA LEU A 84 -8.98 12.67 -0.43
C LEU A 84 -7.52 12.93 -0.79
N VAL A 85 -6.62 12.84 0.20
CA VAL A 85 -5.17 12.94 -0.02
C VAL A 85 -4.58 11.54 -0.27
N TYR A 86 -4.07 11.29 -1.46
CA TYR A 86 -3.46 10.01 -1.83
C TYR A 86 -2.00 9.92 -1.41
N ALA A 87 -1.27 11.00 -1.60
CA ALA A 87 0.16 11.06 -1.32
C ALA A 87 0.58 12.50 -1.00
N LEU A 88 1.64 12.61 -0.21
CA LEU A 88 2.23 13.83 0.29
C LEU A 88 3.74 13.76 0.10
N ARG A 89 4.36 14.79 -0.46
CA ARG A 89 5.82 14.95 -0.49
C ARG A 89 6.19 16.08 0.45
N ASN A 90 6.99 15.79 1.48
CA ASN A 90 7.62 16.80 2.30
C ASN A 90 8.82 17.37 1.54
N LEU A 91 8.83 18.67 1.31
CA LEU A 91 9.89 19.37 0.60
C LEU A 91 11.07 19.70 1.51
N GLU A 92 10.90 19.68 2.83
CA GLU A 92 11.99 19.90 3.78
C GLU A 92 12.92 18.68 3.82
N ASP A 93 12.35 17.48 3.94
CA ASP A 93 13.10 16.22 4.08
C ASP A 93 13.28 15.44 2.76
N ASP A 94 12.76 15.98 1.64
CA ASP A 94 12.65 15.32 0.33
C ASP A 94 12.07 13.90 0.37
N CYS A 95 11.20 13.65 1.35
CA CYS A 95 10.54 12.38 1.57
C CYS A 95 9.11 12.41 1.01
N ALA A 96 8.68 11.30 0.41
CA ALA A 96 7.32 11.16 -0.09
C ALA A 96 6.58 10.07 0.69
N TYR A 97 5.36 10.36 1.08
CA TYR A 97 4.48 9.51 1.88
C TYR A 97 3.26 9.16 1.05
N VAL A 98 2.99 7.88 0.86
CA VAL A 98 1.84 7.40 0.09
C VAL A 98 0.89 6.70 1.05
N SER A 99 -0.36 7.17 1.12
CA SER A 99 -1.38 6.59 1.99
C SER A 99 -1.77 5.20 1.51
N GLN A 100 -1.53 4.19 2.33
CA GLN A 100 -1.97 2.80 2.11
C GLN A 100 -3.18 2.43 2.99
N ALA A 101 -3.58 3.33 3.90
CA ALA A 101 -4.52 3.05 4.99
C ALA A 101 -5.94 2.64 4.56
N LYS A 102 -6.34 2.81 3.31
CA LYS A 102 -7.66 2.36 2.81
C LYS A 102 -7.68 0.90 2.32
N PHE A 103 -6.64 0.09 2.58
CA PHE A 103 -6.44 -1.24 1.98
C PHE A 103 -6.94 -2.45 2.80
N LEU A 104 -7.37 -2.33 4.06
CA LEU A 104 -7.91 -3.50 4.77
C LEU A 104 -9.36 -3.78 4.36
N ALA A 105 -9.56 -4.82 3.55
CA ALA A 105 -10.87 -5.42 3.31
C ALA A 105 -11.54 -5.76 4.65
N GLY A 106 -12.74 -5.22 4.88
CA GLY A 106 -13.46 -5.28 6.17
C GLY A 106 -13.58 -3.92 6.88
N TYR A 107 -12.71 -2.96 6.57
CA TYR A 107 -12.82 -1.58 7.07
C TYR A 107 -13.60 -0.74 6.07
N GLY A 108 -14.93 -0.85 6.12
CA GLY A 108 -15.84 -0.14 5.23
C GLY A 108 -15.74 1.38 5.35
N PHE A 109 -15.09 2.01 4.37
CA PHE A 109 -15.35 3.39 3.98
C PHE A 109 -15.93 3.37 2.55
N GLY A 110 -17.16 2.89 2.41
CA GLY A 110 -18.04 3.08 1.24
C GLY A 110 -17.43 2.83 -0.15
N HIS A 111 -18.03 3.49 -1.16
CA HIS A 111 -17.67 3.44 -2.58
C HIS A 111 -16.23 3.92 -2.90
N GLU A 112 -15.40 4.20 -1.89
CA GLU A 112 -14.05 4.76 -2.01
C GLU A 112 -12.95 3.67 -2.13
N ALA A 113 -13.30 2.39 -1.97
CA ALA A 113 -12.39 1.26 -2.17
C ALA A 113 -11.97 1.07 -3.65
N GLU A 114 -12.70 1.69 -4.59
CA GLU A 114 -12.45 1.62 -6.04
C GLU A 114 -11.20 2.44 -6.44
N TYR A 115 -10.84 3.44 -5.64
CA TYR A 115 -9.70 4.33 -5.85
C TYR A 115 -8.52 4.05 -4.91
N SER A 116 -8.44 2.83 -4.39
CA SER A 116 -7.34 2.40 -3.52
C SER A 116 -6.06 2.11 -4.32
N LEU A 117 -4.94 2.61 -3.81
CA LEU A 117 -3.60 2.35 -4.33
C LEU A 117 -3.15 0.93 -3.96
N PRO A 118 -2.36 0.22 -4.79
CA PRO A 118 -1.92 -1.13 -4.46
C PRO A 118 -1.06 -1.14 -3.19
N GLY A 119 -1.50 -1.88 -2.17
CA GLY A 119 -1.01 -1.85 -0.78
C GLY A 119 0.38 -2.41 -0.53
N MET A 120 1.16 -2.75 -1.56
CA MET A 120 2.55 -3.17 -1.39
C MET A 120 3.44 -2.50 -2.42
N SER A 121 4.47 -1.80 -1.94
CA SER A 121 5.59 -1.43 -2.79
C SER A 121 6.21 -2.71 -3.36
N LEU A 122 6.67 -2.66 -4.62
CA LEU A 122 7.32 -3.80 -5.29
C LEU A 122 8.48 -4.39 -4.48
N ARG A 123 9.16 -3.56 -3.68
CA ARG A 123 10.20 -3.97 -2.73
C ARG A 123 9.63 -4.81 -1.58
N ARG A 124 8.51 -4.39 -0.97
CA ARG A 124 7.84 -5.15 0.10
C ARG A 124 7.30 -6.48 -0.45
N GLN A 125 6.73 -6.48 -1.65
CA GLN A 125 6.28 -7.70 -2.32
C GLN A 125 7.43 -8.68 -2.61
N THR A 126 8.57 -8.18 -3.10
CA THR A 126 9.73 -9.03 -3.38
C THR A 126 10.38 -9.56 -2.09
N ARG A 127 10.43 -8.75 -1.03
CA ARG A 127 10.92 -9.18 0.29
C ARG A 127 9.98 -10.21 0.92
N ALA A 128 8.67 -10.00 0.84
CA ALA A 128 7.66 -10.96 1.31
C ALA A 128 7.75 -12.28 0.55
N MET A 129 7.94 -12.25 -0.78
CA MET A 129 8.15 -13.47 -1.58
C MET A 129 9.43 -14.20 -1.23
N ARG A 130 10.54 -13.48 -0.98
CA ARG A 130 11.79 -14.11 -0.50
C ARG A 130 11.59 -14.75 0.87
N PHE A 131 10.89 -14.08 1.77
CA PHE A 131 10.57 -14.63 3.08
C PHE A 131 9.67 -15.85 2.97
N LEU A 132 8.62 -15.80 2.14
CA LEU A 132 7.72 -16.93 1.90
C LEU A 132 8.48 -18.12 1.29
N ALA A 133 9.38 -17.87 0.33
CA ALA A 133 10.23 -18.89 -0.26
C ALA A 133 11.21 -19.49 0.76
N PHE A 134 11.74 -18.68 1.68
CA PHE A 134 12.60 -19.16 2.76
C PHE A 134 11.83 -20.02 3.76
N VAL A 135 10.67 -19.55 4.23
CA VAL A 135 9.77 -20.32 5.11
C VAL A 135 9.38 -21.63 4.42
N PHE A 136 9.04 -21.59 3.13
CA PHE A 136 8.76 -22.76 2.33
C PHE A 136 9.93 -23.77 2.35
N LEU A 137 11.15 -23.31 2.07
CA LEU A 137 12.34 -24.19 2.04
C LEU A 137 12.63 -24.80 3.41
N VAL A 138 12.48 -24.02 4.49
CA VAL A 138 12.70 -24.49 5.87
C VAL A 138 11.62 -25.49 6.27
N SER A 139 10.34 -25.18 6.01
CA SER A 139 9.23 -26.09 6.31
C SER A 139 9.34 -27.38 5.52
N TRP A 140 9.66 -27.30 4.23
CA TRP A 140 9.88 -28.47 3.38
C TRP A 140 11.07 -29.31 3.86
N GLY A 141 12.22 -28.67 4.12
CA GLY A 141 13.41 -29.35 4.63
C GLY A 141 13.15 -30.05 5.97
N GLY A 142 12.40 -29.42 6.88
CA GLY A 142 12.01 -30.02 8.15
C GLY A 142 11.13 -31.26 7.99
N ILE A 143 10.12 -31.21 7.11
CA ILE A 143 9.25 -32.35 6.81
C ILE A 143 10.05 -33.48 6.13
N ALA A 144 10.84 -33.15 5.11
CA ALA A 144 11.63 -34.12 4.36
C ALA A 144 12.68 -34.82 5.24
N VAL A 145 13.42 -34.08 6.07
CA VAL A 145 14.42 -34.66 7.00
C VAL A 145 13.76 -35.52 8.06
N SER A 146 12.63 -35.08 8.63
CA SER A 146 11.91 -35.85 9.66
C SER A 146 11.37 -37.16 9.11
N LEU A 147 10.86 -37.16 7.88
CA LEU A 147 10.32 -38.36 7.24
C LEU A 147 11.43 -39.29 6.72
N TRP A 148 12.55 -38.74 6.23
CA TRP A 148 13.72 -39.53 5.84
C TRP A 148 14.34 -40.27 7.03
N ALA A 149 14.37 -39.64 8.21
CA ALA A 149 14.84 -40.26 9.45
C ALA A 149 13.95 -41.42 9.93
N VAL A 150 12.68 -41.47 9.52
CA VAL A 150 11.71 -42.52 9.89
C VAL A 150 11.69 -43.67 8.87
N GLY A 151 12.21 -43.45 7.65
CA GLY A 151 12.58 -44.52 6.71
C GLY A 151 11.46 -45.23 5.94
N GLU A 152 10.18 -44.86 6.13
CA GLU A 152 9.04 -45.61 5.56
C GLU A 152 8.05 -44.78 4.72
N TYR A 153 8.36 -43.51 4.38
CA TYR A 153 7.37 -42.59 3.80
C TYR A 153 7.82 -41.81 2.55
N ASP A 154 8.67 -42.39 1.70
CA ASP A 154 9.20 -41.71 0.49
C ASP A 154 8.09 -41.19 -0.47
N ASP A 155 7.01 -41.96 -0.64
CA ASP A 155 5.88 -41.55 -1.49
C ASP A 155 5.09 -40.39 -0.88
N ALA A 156 4.90 -40.39 0.44
CA ALA A 156 4.17 -39.34 1.14
C ALA A 156 4.97 -38.02 1.20
N VAL A 157 6.30 -38.10 1.33
CA VAL A 157 7.20 -36.95 1.19
C VAL A 157 7.02 -36.36 -0.20
N SER A 158 7.19 -37.18 -1.24
CA SER A 158 7.10 -36.75 -2.64
C SER A 158 5.76 -36.08 -2.96
N PHE A 159 4.65 -36.65 -2.47
CA PHE A 159 3.32 -36.07 -2.63
C PHE A 159 3.16 -34.72 -1.90
N ALA A 160 3.59 -34.63 -0.64
CA ALA A 160 3.55 -33.38 0.13
C ALA A 160 4.40 -32.29 -0.54
N GLY A 161 5.57 -32.65 -1.08
CA GLY A 161 6.45 -31.76 -1.80
C GLY A 161 5.81 -31.23 -3.08
N LEU A 162 5.15 -32.10 -3.83
CA LEU A 162 4.40 -31.73 -5.03
C LEU A 162 3.26 -30.74 -4.71
N CYS A 163 2.48 -31.01 -3.65
CA CYS A 163 1.41 -30.13 -3.19
C CYS A 163 1.94 -28.75 -2.77
N MET A 164 3.01 -28.73 -1.97
CA MET A 164 3.63 -27.49 -1.52
C MET A 164 4.22 -26.71 -2.71
N LEU A 165 4.95 -27.36 -3.62
CA LEU A 165 5.53 -26.72 -4.80
C LEU A 165 4.44 -26.20 -5.75
N GLY A 166 3.35 -26.94 -5.91
CA GLY A 166 2.15 -26.49 -6.63
C GLY A 166 1.53 -25.23 -6.02
N LEU A 167 1.40 -25.17 -4.69
CA LEU A 167 0.91 -23.97 -3.99
C LEU A 167 1.85 -22.78 -4.20
N PHE A 168 3.16 -22.98 -4.05
CA PHE A 168 4.16 -21.94 -4.27
C PHE A 168 4.15 -21.44 -5.71
N ALA A 169 4.03 -22.35 -6.69
CA ALA A 169 3.93 -22.02 -8.10
C ALA A 169 2.64 -21.24 -8.39
N ALA A 170 1.51 -21.62 -7.80
CA ALA A 170 0.24 -20.90 -7.97
C ALA A 170 0.34 -19.46 -7.42
N ILE A 171 0.87 -19.27 -6.21
CA ILE A 171 1.07 -17.94 -5.62
C ILE A 171 2.01 -17.10 -6.50
N SER A 172 3.13 -17.69 -6.92
CA SER A 172 4.12 -17.02 -7.77
C SER A 172 3.52 -16.64 -9.13
N ALA A 173 2.72 -17.53 -9.73
CA ALA A 173 2.06 -17.31 -11.01
C ALA A 173 1.11 -16.11 -10.95
N VAL A 174 0.32 -15.96 -9.87
CA VAL A 174 -0.57 -14.79 -9.69
C VAL A 174 0.23 -13.48 -9.69
N LEU A 175 1.38 -13.44 -9.01
CA LEU A 175 2.20 -12.23 -8.94
C LEU A 175 2.93 -11.94 -10.25
N ILE A 176 3.46 -12.98 -10.90
CA ILE A 176 4.11 -12.87 -12.21
C ILE A 176 3.10 -12.41 -13.25
N TRP A 177 1.88 -12.95 -13.23
CA TRP A 177 0.79 -12.54 -14.10
C TRP A 177 0.45 -11.06 -13.93
N GLN A 178 0.36 -10.57 -12.68
CA GLN A 178 0.14 -9.14 -12.43
C GLN A 178 1.25 -8.26 -13.03
N ARG A 179 2.50 -8.70 -12.99
CA ARG A 179 3.64 -7.97 -13.59
C ARG A 179 3.59 -8.02 -15.12
N TRP A 180 3.34 -9.19 -15.68
CA TRP A 180 3.22 -9.39 -17.12
C TRP A 180 2.11 -8.53 -17.70
N ARG A 181 0.95 -8.50 -17.04
CA ARG A 181 -0.19 -7.69 -17.45
C ARG A 181 0.16 -6.20 -17.55
N VAL A 182 0.96 -5.67 -16.62
CA VAL A 182 1.44 -4.27 -16.67
C VAL A 182 2.40 -4.07 -17.84
N ARG A 183 3.37 -4.97 -18.04
CA ARG A 183 4.33 -4.89 -19.15
C ARG A 183 3.68 -5.00 -20.52
N LEU A 184 2.59 -5.75 -20.63
CA LEU A 184 1.76 -5.87 -21.83
C LEU A 184 0.86 -4.65 -22.06
N GLY A 185 0.95 -3.61 -21.23
CA GLY A 185 0.18 -2.37 -21.39
C GLY A 185 -1.26 -2.46 -20.90
N TRP A 186 -1.60 -3.46 -20.08
CA TRP A 186 -2.95 -3.65 -19.50
C TRP A 186 -3.01 -3.40 -17.98
N PRO A 187 -2.49 -2.28 -17.46
CA PRO A 187 -2.50 -2.01 -16.03
C PRO A 187 -3.94 -1.96 -15.49
N SER A 188 -4.13 -2.45 -14.26
CA SER A 188 -5.40 -2.34 -13.56
C SER A 188 -5.76 -0.87 -13.28
N ARG A 189 -7.04 -0.56 -13.06
CA ARG A 189 -7.51 0.80 -12.73
C ARG A 189 -6.71 1.39 -11.55
N ARG A 190 -6.42 0.58 -10.53
CA ARG A 190 -5.61 0.95 -9.35
C ARG A 190 -4.16 1.26 -9.70
N GLN A 191 -3.53 0.49 -10.58
CA GLN A 191 -2.16 0.75 -11.05
C GLN A 191 -2.07 2.03 -11.88
N ARG A 192 -3.09 2.31 -12.70
CA ARG A 192 -3.19 3.57 -13.45
C ARG A 192 -3.35 4.77 -12.51
N LEU A 193 -4.21 4.67 -11.50
CA LEU A 193 -4.37 5.71 -10.49
C LEU A 193 -3.07 5.96 -9.72
N LEU A 194 -2.37 4.90 -9.31
CA LEU A 194 -1.06 5.03 -8.65
C LEU A 194 -0.05 5.73 -9.54
N SER A 195 0.00 5.37 -10.83
CA SER A 195 0.89 6.01 -11.79
C SER A 195 0.54 7.49 -11.97
N ARG A 196 -0.75 7.84 -11.99
CA ARG A 196 -1.22 9.24 -12.03
C ARG A 196 -0.77 10.01 -10.80
N VAL A 197 -0.95 9.46 -9.58
CA VAL A 197 -0.49 10.07 -8.32
C VAL A 197 1.02 10.31 -8.33
N TYR A 198 1.81 9.31 -8.76
CA TYR A 198 3.26 9.42 -8.84
C TYR A 198 3.71 10.46 -9.88
N GLY A 199 3.03 10.52 -11.03
CA GLY A 199 3.25 11.54 -12.05
C GLY A 199 2.89 12.95 -11.56
N THR A 200 1.74 13.11 -10.91
CA THR A 200 1.27 14.40 -10.37
C THR A 200 2.25 14.99 -9.36
N LEU A 201 2.86 14.17 -8.50
CA LEU A 201 3.87 14.62 -7.53
C LEU A 201 5.29 14.63 -8.08
N SER A 202 5.49 14.21 -9.34
CA SER A 202 6.83 14.09 -9.97
C SER A 202 7.80 13.22 -9.15
N ILE A 203 7.29 12.21 -8.46
CA ILE A 203 8.07 11.28 -7.59
C ILE A 203 8.57 10.04 -8.35
N GLY A 204 8.61 10.12 -9.68
CA GLY A 204 9.06 9.03 -10.55
C GLY A 204 7.93 8.06 -10.90
N SER A 205 8.22 6.77 -10.84
CA SER A 205 7.24 5.71 -11.11
C SER A 205 7.05 4.81 -9.89
N PRO A 206 5.92 4.10 -9.79
CA PRO A 206 5.72 3.10 -8.74
C PRO A 206 6.81 2.03 -8.67
N GLU A 207 7.46 1.73 -9.81
CA GLU A 207 8.53 0.74 -9.91
C GLU A 207 9.90 1.29 -9.54
N LYS A 208 10.10 2.58 -9.77
CA LYS A 208 11.34 3.32 -9.52
C LYS A 208 10.98 4.71 -8.97
N PRO A 209 10.69 4.81 -7.66
CA PRO A 209 10.51 6.11 -7.03
C PRO A 209 11.84 6.87 -7.02
N THR A 210 11.82 8.16 -7.34
CA THR A 210 13.01 9.03 -7.30
C THR A 210 13.35 9.49 -5.87
N PRO A 211 12.43 10.09 -5.10
CA PRO A 211 12.66 10.37 -3.68
C PRO A 211 12.48 9.10 -2.83
N ARG A 212 12.89 9.17 -1.56
CA ARG A 212 12.58 8.11 -0.58
C ARG A 212 11.07 8.11 -0.35
N VAL A 213 10.39 7.11 -0.93
CA VAL A 213 8.95 6.91 -0.74
C VAL A 213 8.70 5.95 0.42
N TYR A 214 8.05 6.47 1.44
CA TYR A 214 7.49 5.73 2.56
C TYR A 214 6.03 5.38 2.26
N SER A 215 5.72 4.10 2.28
CA SER A 215 4.35 3.62 2.34
C SER A 215 3.87 3.75 3.77
N VAL A 216 2.89 4.63 4.02
CA VAL A 216 2.32 4.83 5.35
C VAL A 216 0.84 4.50 5.33
#